data_AF-A0A9Q1DCN7-F1
#
_entry.id   AF-A0A9Q1DCN7-F1
#
_cell.length_a   1.000
_cell.length_b   1.000
_cell.length_c   1.000
_cell.angle_alpha   90.00
_cell.angle_beta   90.00
_cell.angle_gamma   90.00
#
_symmetry.space_group_name_H-M   'P 1'
#
loop_
_entity.id
_entity.type
_entity.pdbx_description
1 polymer ?
#
loop_
_entity_poly.entity_id
_entity_poly.type
_entity_poly.pdbx_seq_one_letter_code
_entity_poly.pdbx_strand_id
1 'polypeptide(L)'
;MEGLRVVIAGPTGSGKSAAGNTIFGCSVFTSAAGSCTVTQACESAEEEVEDVGKLLIVDTPSPLSQGQRRRCLQLCAPGPHAFLLTLRVGRYDEEDRNQLF
;
A
#
# COMPACT_ATOMS: atom_id res chain seq x y z
N MET A 1 -3.58 -23.42 -1.76
CA MET A 1 -4.59 -22.34 -1.77
C MET A 1 -4.04 -21.21 -2.60
N GLU A 2 -4.87 -20.54 -3.40
CA GLU A 2 -4.43 -19.32 -4.11
C GLU A 2 -4.20 -18.23 -3.06
N GLY A 3 -2.98 -17.68 -3.00
CA GLY A 3 -2.63 -16.63 -2.05
C GLY A 3 -3.33 -15.31 -2.37
N LEU A 4 -3.61 -14.50 -1.36
CA LEU A 4 -4.18 -13.16 -1.49
C LEU A 4 -3.10 -12.13 -1.85
N ARG A 5 -3.45 -11.15 -2.69
CA ARG A 5 -2.55 -10.10 -3.20
C ARG A 5 -3.27 -8.77 -3.15
N VAL A 6 -2.78 -7.83 -2.35
CA VAL A 6 -3.42 -6.54 -2.10
C VAL A 6 -2.46 -5.42 -2.46
N VAL A 7 -2.95 -4.38 -3.12
CA VAL A 7 -2.22 -3.12 -3.33
C VAL A 7 -2.80 -2.06 -2.41
N ILE A 8 -1.98 -1.41 -1.59
CA ILE A 8 -2.41 -0.32 -0.72
C ILE A 8 -2.12 1.02 -1.40
N ALA A 9 -3.15 1.85 -1.57
CA ALA A 9 -3.06 3.15 -2.23
C ALA A 9 -3.72 4.25 -1.40
N GLY A 10 -3.35 5.50 -1.63
CA GLY A 10 -3.83 6.63 -0.84
C GLY A 10 -2.86 7.81 -0.81
N PRO A 11 -3.30 9.00 -0.38
CA PRO A 11 -2.46 10.21 -0.32
C PRO A 11 -1.26 10.05 0.61
N THR A 12 -0.29 10.96 0.54
CA THR A 12 0.83 11.00 1.48
C THR A 12 0.33 11.24 2.90
N GLY A 13 0.86 10.49 3.87
CA GLY A 13 0.43 10.57 5.27
C GLY A 13 -0.95 9.94 5.57
N SER A 14 -1.58 9.24 4.61
CA SER A 14 -2.84 8.51 4.84
C SER A 14 -2.69 7.18 5.58
N GLY A 15 -1.45 6.78 5.90
CA GLY A 15 -1.18 5.58 6.69
C GLY A 15 -1.02 4.28 5.90
N LYS A 16 -0.72 4.33 4.59
CA LYS A 16 -0.53 3.15 3.73
C LYS A 16 0.41 2.08 4.33
N SER A 17 1.66 2.46 4.60
CA SER A 17 2.69 1.55 5.14
C SER A 17 2.33 1.06 6.55
N ALA A 18 1.75 1.94 7.38
CA ALA A 18 1.28 1.58 8.72
C ALA A 18 0.11 0.57 8.67
N ALA A 19 -0.80 0.71 7.72
CA ALA A 19 -1.88 -0.24 7.49
C ALA A 19 -1.33 -1.61 7.05
N GLY A 20 -0.35 -1.65 6.14
CA GLY A 20 0.34 -2.88 5.78
C GLY A 20 0.99 -3.58 6.98
N ASN A 21 1.73 -2.83 7.81
CA ASN A 21 2.33 -3.35 9.04
C ASN A 21 1.27 -3.86 10.03
N THR A 22 0.14 -3.17 10.12
CA THR A 22 -0.97 -3.58 10.99
C THR A 22 -1.60 -4.89 10.51
N ILE A 23 -1.77 -5.06 9.19
CA ILE A 23 -2.32 -6.28 8.60
C ILE A 23 -1.40 -7.48 8.86
N PHE A 24 -0.07 -7.30 8.74
CA PHE A 24 0.88 -8.36 9.06
C PHE A 24 1.13 -8.55 10.57
N GLY A 25 0.72 -7.58 11.40
CA GLY A 25 1.01 -7.59 12.84
C GLY A 25 2.50 -7.33 13.17
N CYS A 26 3.32 -6.93 12.20
CA CYS A 26 4.75 -6.66 12.36
C CYS A 26 5.22 -5.54 11.43
N SER A 27 6.39 -4.96 11.72
CA SER A 27 6.95 -3.83 10.97
C SER A 27 7.71 -4.30 9.74
N VAL A 28 7.02 -4.48 8.60
CA VAL A 28 7.63 -4.89 7.32
C VAL A 28 7.91 -3.71 6.38
N PHE A 29 7.14 -2.62 6.48
CA PHE A 29 7.32 -1.38 5.74
C PHE A 29 7.83 -0.27 6.66
N THR A 30 8.71 0.57 6.13
CA THR A 30 9.12 1.77 6.86
C THR A 30 7.94 2.73 6.94
N SER A 31 7.52 3.09 8.14
CA SER A 31 6.41 4.03 8.36
C SER A 31 6.85 5.13 9.33
N ALA A 32 6.44 6.37 9.05
CA ALA A 32 6.68 7.51 9.92
C ALA A 32 5.37 8.28 10.14
N ALA A 33 5.24 8.90 11.32
CA ALA A 33 4.13 9.79 11.62
C ALA A 33 4.27 11.12 10.84
N GLY A 34 3.15 11.70 10.44
CA GLY A 34 3.10 12.99 9.74
C GLY A 34 3.13 12.87 8.21
N SER A 35 3.34 14.00 7.53
CA SER A 35 3.31 14.12 6.06
C SER A 35 4.68 13.88 5.40
N CYS A 36 5.53 13.06 6.02
CA CYS A 36 6.83 12.72 5.44
C CYS A 36 6.67 11.64 4.36
N THR A 37 7.21 11.89 3.18
CA THR A 37 7.26 10.90 2.10
C THR A 37 8.39 9.92 2.39
N VAL A 38 8.06 8.81 3.06
CA VAL A 38 9.04 7.77 3.40
C VAL A 38 9.13 6.72 2.28
N THR A 39 7.99 6.31 1.74
CA THR A 39 7.90 5.37 0.62
C THR A 39 8.21 6.08 -0.70
N GLN A 40 9.37 5.80 -1.28
CA GLN A 40 9.84 6.41 -2.54
C GLN A 40 9.62 5.51 -3.78
N ALA A 41 9.39 4.22 -3.56
CA ALA A 41 9.15 3.22 -4.59
C ALA A 41 8.11 2.21 -4.12
N CYS A 42 7.54 1.43 -5.05
CA CYS A 42 6.66 0.33 -4.67
C CYS A 42 7.46 -0.72 -3.90
N GLU A 43 6.98 -1.10 -2.72
CA GLU A 43 7.56 -2.13 -1.86
C GLU A 43 6.56 -3.25 -1.68
N SER A 44 7.02 -4.48 -1.51
CA SER A 44 6.14 -5.63 -1.30
C SER A 44 6.64 -6.51 -0.18
N ALA A 45 5.72 -7.02 0.63
CA ALA A 45 5.98 -8.05 1.63
C ALA A 45 5.00 -9.22 1.41
N GLU A 46 5.48 -10.45 1.58
CA GLU A 46 4.68 -11.67 1.50
C GLU A 46 4.90 -12.48 2.78
N GLU A 47 3.81 -12.86 3.45
CA GLU A 47 3.83 -13.68 4.65
C GLU A 47 2.76 -14.78 4.58
N GLU A 48 2.91 -15.84 5.36
CA GLU A 48 1.88 -16.87 5.51
C GLU A 48 0.96 -16.54 6.69
N VAL A 49 -0.33 -16.41 6.41
CA VAL A 49 -1.37 -16.00 7.36
C VAL A 49 -2.36 -17.14 7.54
N GLU A 50 -2.70 -17.43 8.80
CA GLU A 50 -3.71 -18.45 9.14
C GLU A 50 -5.03 -18.15 8.42
N ASP A 51 -5.69 -19.19 7.90
CA ASP A 51 -6.93 -19.15 7.10
C ASP A 51 -6.88 -18.41 5.75
N VAL A 52 -5.85 -17.59 5.48
CA VAL A 52 -5.66 -16.88 4.20
C VAL A 52 -4.63 -17.57 3.30
N GLY A 53 -3.66 -18.27 3.90
CA GLY A 53 -2.48 -18.76 3.21
C GLY A 53 -1.50 -17.62 2.93
N LYS A 54 -0.89 -17.62 1.74
CA LYS A 54 0.06 -16.56 1.35
C LYS A 54 -0.64 -15.21 1.19
N LEU A 55 -0.19 -14.19 1.90
CA LEU A 55 -0.65 -12.81 1.76
C LEU A 55 0.49 -11.93 1.26
N LEU A 56 0.35 -11.41 0.05
CA LEU A 56 1.22 -10.38 -0.52
C LEU A 56 0.55 -9.01 -0.37
N ILE A 57 1.27 -8.04 0.19
CA ILE A 57 0.88 -6.64 0.22
C ILE A 57 1.90 -5.82 -0.56
N VAL A 58 1.43 -4.98 -1.47
CA VAL A 58 2.24 -3.98 -2.18
C VAL A 58 1.91 -2.60 -1.61
N ASP A 59 2.87 -1.99 -0.92
CA ASP A 59 2.82 -0.58 -0.51
C ASP A 59 3.24 0.30 -1.69
N THR A 60 2.57 1.45 -1.83
CA THR A 60 2.74 2.33 -2.99
C THR A 60 3.21 3.72 -2.57
N PRO A 61 4.09 4.38 -3.35
CA PRO A 61 4.44 5.76 -3.09
C PRO A 61 3.27 6.68 -3.46
N SER A 62 3.24 7.87 -2.86
CA SER A 62 2.31 8.94 -3.22
C SER A 62 3.08 10.26 -3.38
N PRO A 63 2.89 10.99 -4.49
CA PRO A 63 2.07 10.65 -5.66
C PRO A 63 2.66 9.49 -6.49
N LEU A 64 1.79 8.79 -7.23
CA LEU A 64 2.15 7.57 -7.97
C LEU A 64 2.42 7.87 -9.45
N SER A 65 3.68 7.96 -9.85
CA SER A 65 4.06 8.15 -11.26
C SER A 65 3.68 6.95 -12.13
N GLN A 66 3.51 7.14 -13.45
CA GLN A 66 3.20 6.04 -14.39
C GLN A 66 4.23 4.90 -14.33
N GLY A 67 5.52 5.22 -14.15
CA GLY A 67 6.60 4.26 -14.00
C GLY A 67 6.48 3.41 -12.73
N GLN A 68 6.18 4.06 -11.59
CA GLN A 68 5.90 3.36 -10.33
C GLN A 68 4.63 2.53 -10.43
N ARG A 69 3.58 3.02 -11.09
CA ARG A 69 2.34 2.27 -11.32
C ARG A 69 2.60 0.92 -11.98
N ARG A 70 3.41 0.91 -13.05
CA ARG A 70 3.83 -0.34 -13.71
C ARG A 70 4.64 -1.25 -12.79
N ARG A 71 5.57 -0.69 -12.01
CA ARG A 71 6.38 -1.44 -11.04
C ARG A 71 5.50 -2.11 -9.97
N CYS A 72 4.56 -1.39 -9.38
CA CYS A 72 3.62 -1.90 -8.39
C CYS A 72 2.80 -3.07 -8.94
N LEU A 73 2.28 -2.94 -10.16
CA LEU A 73 1.50 -3.99 -10.81
C LEU A 73 2.35 -5.23 -11.14
N GLN A 74 3.62 -5.04 -11.52
CA GLN A 74 4.57 -6.15 -11.71
C GLN A 74 4.86 -6.90 -10.41
N LEU A 75 5.03 -6.18 -9.30
CA LEU A 75 5.19 -6.80 -7.97
C LEU A 75 3.94 -7.58 -7.55
N CYS A 76 2.76 -7.20 -8.04
CA CYS A 76 1.49 -7.83 -7.73
C CYS A 76 1.04 -8.88 -8.76
N ALA A 77 1.92 -9.35 -9.65
CA ALA A 77 1.58 -10.31 -10.70
C ALA A 77 0.94 -11.61 -10.13
N PRO A 78 -0.01 -12.25 -10.83
CA PRO A 78 -0.59 -11.88 -12.13
C PRO A 78 -1.55 -10.66 -12.09
N GLY A 79 -1.87 -10.17 -10.89
CA GLY A 79 -2.69 -8.99 -10.66
C GLY A 79 -3.23 -8.98 -9.22
N PRO A 80 -3.63 -7.80 -8.70
CA PRO A 80 -4.21 -7.69 -7.37
C PRO A 80 -5.58 -8.34 -7.29
N HIS A 81 -5.90 -8.94 -6.14
CA HIS A 81 -7.25 -9.36 -5.80
C HIS A 81 -8.07 -8.21 -5.22
N ALA A 82 -7.40 -7.29 -4.53
CA ALA A 82 -8.03 -6.12 -3.93
C ALA A 82 -7.09 -4.91 -3.96
N PHE A 83 -7.70 -3.73 -3.98
CA PHE A 83 -7.05 -2.47 -3.69
C PHE A 83 -7.57 -1.95 -2.35
N LEU A 84 -6.66 -1.64 -1.43
CA LEU A 84 -7.00 -1.05 -0.15
C LEU A 84 -6.69 0.45 -0.21
N LEU A 85 -7.74 1.28 -0.13
CA LEU A 85 -7.61 2.73 -0.14
C LEU A 85 -7.52 3.28 1.28
N THR A 86 -6.41 3.93 1.63
CA THR A 86 -6.25 4.59 2.93
C THR A 86 -6.54 6.08 2.83
N LEU A 87 -7.36 6.59 3.76
CA LEU A 87 -7.76 7.99 3.87
C LEU A 87 -7.61 8.46 5.32
N ARG A 88 -7.27 9.74 5.52
CA ARG A 88 -7.22 10.33 6.86
C ARG A 88 -8.63 10.67 7.33
N VAL A 89 -8.96 10.30 8.56
CA VAL A 89 -10.24 10.69 9.18
C VAL A 89 -10.25 12.21 9.41
N GLY A 90 -11.34 12.88 8.99
CA GLY A 90 -11.56 14.31 9.24
C GLY A 90 -10.77 15.29 8.36
N ARG A 91 -9.85 14.82 7.50
CA ARG A 91 -9.16 15.63 6.49
C ARG A 91 -9.04 14.87 5.17
N TYR A 92 -9.82 15.30 4.19
CA TYR A 92 -9.71 14.87 2.81
C TYR A 92 -10.05 16.08 1.93
N ASP A 93 -9.05 16.62 1.25
CA ASP A 93 -9.16 17.81 0.41
C ASP A 93 -8.90 17.48 -1.08
N GLU A 94 -8.89 18.52 -1.93
CA GLU A 94 -8.64 18.33 -3.36
C GLU A 94 -7.21 17.87 -3.65
N GLU A 95 -6.24 18.22 -2.81
CA GLU A 95 -4.87 17.77 -2.96
C GLU A 95 -4.76 16.28 -2.69
N ASP A 96 -5.43 15.80 -1.63
CA ASP A 96 -5.60 14.38 -1.34
C ASP A 96 -6.27 13.66 -2.54
N ARG A 97 -7.34 14.24 -3.12
CA ARG A 97 -8.00 13.67 -4.31
C ARG A 97 -7.08 13.60 -5.53
N ASN A 98 -6.24 14.60 -5.76
CA ASN A 98 -5.34 14.64 -6.91
C ASN A 98 -4.14 13.67 -6.77
N GLN A 99 -3.88 13.18 -5.56
CA GLN A 99 -2.89 12.13 -5.31
C GLN A 99 -3.48 10.71 -5.44
N LEU A 100 -4.81 10.59 -5.51
CA LEU A 100 -5.50 9.34 -5.79
C LEU A 100 -5.54 9.09 -7.29
N PHE A 101 -4.58 8.28 -7.77
CA PHE A 101 -4.48 7.69 -9.11
C PHE A 101 -4.31 8.65 -10.31
#